data_AF-A0A553BJ05-F1
#
_entry.id   AF-A0A553BJ05-F1
#
_cell.length_a   1.000
_cell.length_b   1.000
_cell.length_c   1.000
_cell.angle_alpha   90.00
_cell.angle_beta   90.00
_cell.angle_gamma   90.00
#
_symmetry.space_group_name_H-M   'P 1'
#
loop_
_entity.id
_entity.type
_entity.pdbx_description
1 polymer ?
#
loop_
_entity_poly.entity_id
_entity_poly.type
_entity_poly.pdbx_seq_one_letter_code
_entity_poly.pdbx_strand_id
1 'polypeptide(L)'
;MKPEKLASDEIDKIDCKSIFINNNGISDIDKSVEIFENDHLIKVTNIAIALISVSESVKAQLIIRKVTVKLSNLIIDEKNQKSKEYIIERLISFYIKVIDFSLLQPNNAGILRGIWNSIESMYFDLIEKKETSSHYEKFREKFFERFINRLFTYNKEEEIIEGIETIKNIIQNQVLLNMPEDKKIIHLYSFINELEPNFKNFDDYSDIEIKDSEHWREIVIGFFDVFSIIINKSITSKNLDILNTCFKKLEELSFQIYLKEIGKYKSTFLHIKIATKISDYTYRAFEKNVFEEGIDAKNTLPLHLEMLIKSEEISSRTVLQKYCYLLIYLQKINKLDRWFIGGIKMNDFMVSEGELGRIARRCAYAYNENKNIQNCLDDCIETYVILKKYYESYKNDNFDLYIVIKERISAILEILLKCNVENEKLTERLKTQIEGFKNKEDY
;
A
#
# COMPACT_ATOMS: atom_id res chain seq x y z
N MET A 1 -17.51 -38.44 -21.48
CA MET A 1 -18.28 -37.39 -20.76
C MET A 1 -17.69 -36.03 -21.12
N LYS A 2 -18.49 -34.94 -21.10
CA LYS A 2 -17.98 -33.59 -21.31
C LYS A 2 -17.00 -33.21 -20.17
N PRO A 3 -15.82 -32.62 -20.44
CA PRO A 3 -14.79 -32.32 -19.43
C PRO A 3 -15.30 -31.54 -18.20
N GLU A 4 -16.28 -30.65 -18.39
CA GLU A 4 -16.86 -29.82 -17.34
C GLU A 4 -17.70 -30.64 -16.35
N LYS A 5 -18.38 -31.68 -16.84
CA LYS A 5 -19.13 -32.60 -15.98
C LYS A 5 -18.18 -33.41 -15.12
N LEU A 6 -17.13 -33.97 -15.74
CA LEU A 6 -16.07 -34.68 -15.02
C LEU A 6 -15.40 -33.79 -13.98
N ALA A 7 -15.06 -32.55 -14.32
CA ALA A 7 -14.50 -31.61 -13.37
C ALA A 7 -15.46 -31.32 -12.21
N SER A 8 -16.76 -31.11 -12.47
CA SER A 8 -17.74 -30.87 -11.41
C SER A 8 -17.88 -32.07 -10.47
N ASP A 9 -17.98 -33.28 -11.03
CA ASP A 9 -18.09 -34.52 -10.25
C ASP A 9 -16.85 -34.74 -9.36
N GLU A 10 -15.67 -34.35 -9.82
CA GLU A 10 -14.43 -34.41 -9.01
C GLU A 10 -14.35 -33.28 -7.98
N ILE A 11 -14.80 -32.06 -8.30
CA ILE A 11 -14.85 -30.93 -7.34
C ILE A 11 -15.77 -31.26 -6.17
N ASP A 12 -16.91 -31.90 -6.42
CA ASP A 12 -17.89 -32.23 -5.39
C ASP A 12 -17.33 -33.24 -4.37
N LYS A 13 -16.40 -34.09 -4.79
CA LYS A 13 -15.70 -35.07 -3.94
C LYS A 13 -14.60 -34.44 -3.06
N ILE A 14 -14.21 -33.19 -3.30
CA ILE A 14 -13.23 -32.50 -2.46
C ILE A 14 -13.87 -32.14 -1.11
N ASP A 15 -13.24 -32.57 -0.03
CA ASP A 15 -13.61 -32.28 1.35
C ASP A 15 -12.34 -32.18 2.23
N CYS A 16 -12.49 -31.86 3.52
CA CYS A 16 -11.34 -31.74 4.42
C CYS A 16 -10.51 -33.04 4.54
N LYS A 17 -11.09 -34.22 4.29
CA LYS A 17 -10.38 -35.50 4.42
C LYS A 17 -9.63 -35.88 3.15
N SER A 18 -10.25 -35.69 1.99
CA SER A 18 -9.68 -35.97 0.67
C SER A 18 -8.62 -34.97 0.26
N ILE A 19 -8.70 -33.72 0.75
CA ILE A 19 -7.64 -32.75 0.50
C ILE A 19 -6.39 -33.07 1.31
N PHE A 20 -6.55 -33.54 2.55
CA PHE A 20 -5.48 -33.92 3.47
C PHE A 20 -4.80 -35.22 3.08
N ILE A 21 -3.78 -35.11 2.24
CA ILE A 21 -2.98 -36.27 1.86
C ILE A 21 -1.69 -36.25 2.68
N ASN A 22 -1.60 -37.16 3.64
CA ASN A 22 -0.43 -37.32 4.49
C ASN A 22 0.64 -38.14 3.74
N ASN A 23 1.55 -37.47 3.06
CA ASN A 23 2.63 -38.09 2.27
C ASN A 23 3.92 -38.36 3.05
N ASN A 24 3.96 -38.05 4.35
CA ASN A 24 5.21 -38.16 5.11
C ASN A 24 5.65 -39.62 5.25
N GLY A 25 6.69 -39.99 4.48
CA GLY A 25 7.44 -41.25 4.63
C GLY A 25 6.98 -42.42 3.77
N ILE A 26 6.14 -42.20 2.74
CA ILE A 26 5.70 -43.28 1.84
C ILE A 26 6.77 -43.50 0.77
N SER A 27 7.58 -44.55 0.94
CA SER A 27 8.52 -45.06 -0.08
C SER A 27 7.89 -46.10 -1.02
N ASP A 28 6.63 -46.45 -0.76
CA ASP A 28 5.87 -47.48 -1.47
C ASP A 28 5.13 -46.87 -2.67
N ILE A 29 5.48 -47.35 -3.87
CA ILE A 29 4.97 -46.82 -5.14
C ILE A 29 3.46 -47.05 -5.24
N ASP A 30 2.94 -48.20 -4.82
CA ASP A 30 1.51 -48.51 -4.96
C ASP A 30 0.65 -47.60 -4.08
N LYS A 31 1.12 -47.31 -2.86
CA LYS A 31 0.47 -46.34 -1.97
C LYS A 31 0.56 -44.92 -2.51
N SER A 32 1.67 -44.56 -3.16
CA SER A 32 1.82 -43.25 -3.81
C SER A 32 0.84 -43.10 -4.98
N VAL A 33 0.62 -44.16 -5.77
CA VAL A 33 -0.33 -44.18 -6.88
C VAL A 33 -1.76 -44.06 -6.35
N GLU A 34 -2.13 -44.81 -5.31
CA GLU A 34 -3.45 -44.73 -4.67
C GLU A 34 -3.74 -43.33 -4.13
N ILE A 35 -2.72 -42.65 -3.60
CA ILE A 35 -2.79 -41.25 -3.18
C ILE A 35 -3.11 -40.33 -4.36
N PHE A 36 -2.39 -40.46 -5.48
CA PHE A 36 -2.65 -39.63 -6.68
C PHE A 36 -4.01 -39.95 -7.30
N GLU A 37 -4.44 -41.20 -7.28
CA GLU A 37 -5.75 -41.63 -7.76
C GLU A 37 -6.90 -41.10 -6.88
N ASN A 38 -6.67 -40.83 -5.60
CA ASN A 38 -7.66 -40.24 -4.72
C ASN A 38 -7.52 -38.71 -4.58
N ASP A 39 -6.51 -38.11 -5.22
CA ASP A 39 -6.32 -36.67 -5.24
C ASP A 39 -7.23 -35.99 -6.29
N HIS A 40 -8.47 -35.71 -5.87
CA HIS A 40 -9.47 -35.04 -6.70
C HIS A 40 -9.03 -33.65 -7.19
N LEU A 41 -8.26 -32.90 -6.39
CA LEU A 41 -7.79 -31.57 -6.80
C LEU A 41 -6.76 -31.67 -7.94
N ILE A 42 -5.86 -32.65 -7.91
CA ILE A 42 -4.92 -32.89 -9.02
C ILE A 42 -5.67 -33.28 -10.29
N LYS A 43 -6.68 -34.14 -10.20
CA LYS A 43 -7.51 -34.51 -11.36
C LYS A 43 -8.18 -33.28 -11.97
N VAL A 44 -8.81 -32.43 -11.16
CA VAL A 44 -9.44 -31.19 -11.62
C VAL A 44 -8.40 -30.22 -12.20
N THR A 45 -7.20 -30.14 -11.61
CA THR A 45 -6.08 -29.34 -12.15
C THR A 45 -5.73 -29.80 -13.57
N ASN A 46 -5.59 -31.11 -13.78
CA ASN A 46 -5.26 -31.67 -15.08
C ASN A 46 -6.37 -31.44 -16.11
N ILE A 47 -7.64 -31.52 -15.71
CA ILE A 47 -8.77 -31.19 -16.60
C ILE A 47 -8.73 -29.71 -16.99
N ALA A 48 -8.48 -28.81 -16.05
CA ALA A 48 -8.35 -27.38 -16.33
C ALA A 48 -7.20 -27.10 -17.31
N ILE A 49 -6.02 -27.69 -17.08
CA ILE A 49 -4.86 -27.58 -17.96
C ILE A 49 -5.16 -28.12 -19.36
N ALA A 50 -5.82 -29.28 -19.46
CA ALA A 50 -6.22 -29.87 -20.74
C ALA A 50 -7.21 -28.97 -21.50
N LEU A 51 -8.11 -28.28 -20.81
CA LEU A 51 -9.02 -27.31 -21.44
C LEU A 51 -8.26 -26.07 -21.93
N ILE A 52 -7.30 -25.58 -21.16
CA ILE A 52 -6.44 -24.46 -21.57
C ILE A 52 -5.62 -24.84 -22.81
N SER A 53 -5.10 -26.07 -22.87
CA SER A 53 -4.28 -26.52 -24.00
C SER A 53 -5.06 -26.63 -25.32
N VAL A 54 -6.37 -26.89 -25.26
CA VAL A 54 -7.26 -26.90 -26.43
C VAL A 54 -8.01 -25.57 -26.62
N SER A 55 -7.54 -24.49 -25.99
CA SER A 55 -8.09 -23.13 -26.10
C SER A 55 -9.55 -22.96 -25.64
N GLU A 56 -10.04 -23.84 -24.77
CA GLU A 56 -11.37 -23.78 -24.16
C GLU A 56 -11.35 -22.91 -22.89
N SER A 57 -10.93 -21.65 -23.05
CA SER A 57 -10.56 -20.76 -21.95
C SER A 57 -11.71 -20.43 -21.01
N VAL A 58 -12.92 -20.24 -21.53
CA VAL A 58 -14.12 -19.95 -20.73
C VAL A 58 -14.47 -21.12 -19.81
N LYS A 59 -14.38 -22.36 -20.31
CA LYS A 59 -14.65 -23.56 -19.52
C LYS A 59 -13.59 -23.76 -18.44
N ALA A 60 -12.33 -23.54 -18.78
CA ALA A 60 -11.24 -23.57 -17.81
C ALA A 60 -11.43 -22.53 -16.69
N GLN A 61 -11.78 -21.28 -17.03
CA GLN A 61 -12.08 -20.23 -16.04
C GLN A 61 -13.23 -20.63 -15.11
N LEU A 62 -14.29 -21.24 -15.65
CA LEU A 62 -15.42 -21.71 -14.85
C LEU A 62 -15.00 -22.82 -13.85
N ILE A 63 -14.13 -23.73 -14.27
CA ILE A 63 -13.57 -24.75 -13.38
C ILE A 63 -12.70 -24.12 -12.30
N ILE A 64 -11.79 -23.21 -12.67
CA ILE A 64 -10.94 -22.47 -11.72
C ILE A 64 -11.81 -21.80 -10.66
N ARG A 65 -12.84 -21.04 -11.07
CA ARG A 65 -13.76 -20.38 -10.16
C ARG A 65 -14.48 -21.36 -9.23
N LYS A 66 -14.97 -22.49 -9.75
CA LYS A 66 -15.63 -23.53 -8.93
C LYS A 66 -14.69 -24.14 -7.89
N VAL A 67 -13.45 -24.43 -8.26
CA VAL A 67 -12.41 -24.92 -7.33
C VAL A 67 -12.17 -23.88 -6.24
N THR A 68 -12.00 -22.61 -6.61
CA THR A 68 -11.82 -21.52 -5.66
C THR A 68 -12.96 -21.46 -4.66
N VAL A 69 -14.21 -21.40 -5.12
CA VAL A 69 -15.39 -21.36 -4.23
C VAL A 69 -15.43 -22.56 -3.28
N LYS A 70 -15.19 -23.77 -3.81
CA LYS A 70 -15.19 -25.00 -3.01
C LYS A 70 -14.13 -24.97 -1.91
N LEU A 71 -12.89 -24.61 -2.25
CA LEU A 71 -11.78 -24.57 -1.29
C LEU A 71 -11.94 -23.42 -0.29
N SER A 72 -12.42 -22.26 -0.72
CA SER A 72 -12.74 -21.14 0.18
C SER A 72 -13.76 -21.53 1.24
N ASN A 73 -14.85 -22.19 0.84
CA ASN A 73 -15.85 -22.67 1.79
C ASN A 73 -15.27 -23.70 2.77
N LEU A 74 -14.41 -24.62 2.31
CA LEU A 74 -13.73 -25.55 3.22
C LEU A 74 -12.81 -24.83 4.21
N ILE A 75 -12.10 -23.77 3.81
CA ILE A 75 -11.26 -22.98 4.72
C ILE A 75 -12.10 -22.28 5.79
N ILE A 76 -13.26 -21.76 5.40
CA ILE A 76 -14.21 -21.09 6.29
C ILE A 76 -14.78 -22.07 7.31
N ASP A 77 -15.30 -23.21 6.84
CA ASP A 77 -15.99 -24.20 7.66
C ASP A 77 -15.06 -24.99 8.58
N GLU A 78 -13.77 -25.09 8.23
CA GLU A 78 -12.78 -25.80 9.03
C GLU A 78 -12.53 -25.07 10.36
N LYS A 79 -12.33 -25.81 11.45
CA LYS A 79 -12.04 -25.23 12.78
C LYS A 79 -10.58 -25.42 13.18
N ASN A 80 -9.90 -26.42 12.62
CA ASN A 80 -8.52 -26.72 12.93
C ASN A 80 -7.57 -25.82 12.11
N GLN A 81 -6.72 -25.06 12.79
CA GLN A 81 -5.76 -24.14 12.18
C GLN A 81 -4.81 -24.83 11.19
N LYS A 82 -4.22 -25.98 11.56
CA LYS A 82 -3.33 -26.73 10.67
C LYS A 82 -4.08 -27.22 9.44
N SER A 83 -5.36 -27.59 9.62
CA SER A 83 -6.23 -27.96 8.53
C SER A 83 -6.46 -26.83 7.54
N LYS A 84 -6.80 -25.64 8.04
CA LYS A 84 -6.94 -24.43 7.21
C LYS A 84 -5.68 -24.14 6.40
N GLU A 85 -4.52 -24.11 7.06
CA GLU A 85 -3.24 -23.79 6.41
C GLU A 85 -2.90 -24.76 5.27
N TYR A 86 -3.19 -26.05 5.44
CA TYR A 86 -2.95 -27.03 4.40
C TYR A 86 -3.92 -26.86 3.21
N ILE A 87 -5.22 -26.62 3.47
CA ILE A 87 -6.20 -26.34 2.39
C ILE A 87 -5.76 -25.12 1.59
N ILE A 88 -5.27 -24.09 2.27
CA ILE A 88 -4.69 -22.89 1.66
C ILE A 88 -3.49 -23.23 0.78
N GLU A 89 -2.53 -24.00 1.28
CA GLU A 89 -1.35 -24.42 0.49
C GLU A 89 -1.75 -25.20 -0.78
N ARG A 90 -2.81 -26.01 -0.68
CA ARG A 90 -3.36 -26.77 -1.81
C ARG A 90 -4.03 -25.85 -2.84
N LEU A 91 -4.77 -24.84 -2.40
CA LEU A 91 -5.32 -23.79 -3.29
C LEU A 91 -4.20 -23.00 -3.99
N ILE A 92 -3.14 -22.63 -3.28
CA ILE A 92 -1.96 -21.98 -3.87
C ILE A 92 -1.32 -22.88 -4.94
N SER A 93 -1.12 -24.16 -4.62
CA SER A 93 -0.53 -25.14 -5.54
C SER A 93 -1.36 -25.29 -6.81
N PHE A 94 -2.70 -25.37 -6.67
CA PHE A 94 -3.63 -25.38 -7.79
C PHE A 94 -3.44 -24.15 -8.69
N TYR A 95 -3.51 -22.94 -8.13
CA TYR A 95 -3.34 -21.73 -8.93
C TYR A 95 -1.98 -21.66 -9.61
N ILE A 96 -0.88 -21.94 -8.89
CA ILE A 96 0.46 -21.85 -9.45
C ILE A 96 0.65 -22.82 -10.62
N LYS A 97 0.12 -24.05 -10.55
CA LYS A 97 0.17 -24.99 -11.68
C LYS A 97 -0.57 -24.47 -12.90
N VAL A 98 -1.76 -23.89 -12.71
CA VAL A 98 -2.54 -23.30 -13.79
C VAL A 98 -1.82 -22.08 -14.38
N ILE A 99 -1.24 -21.23 -13.54
CA ILE A 99 -0.45 -20.05 -13.95
C ILE A 99 0.76 -20.48 -14.77
N ASP A 100 1.58 -21.40 -14.25
CA ASP A 100 2.80 -21.88 -14.90
C ASP A 100 2.49 -22.46 -16.28
N PHE A 101 1.39 -23.22 -16.41
CA PHE A 101 0.95 -23.69 -17.71
C PHE A 101 0.47 -22.55 -18.63
N SER A 102 -0.34 -21.63 -18.10
CA SER A 102 -0.94 -20.54 -18.89
C SER A 102 0.10 -19.57 -19.45
N LEU A 103 1.19 -19.34 -18.71
CA LEU A 103 2.27 -18.45 -19.13
C LEU A 103 3.07 -19.00 -20.32
N LEU A 104 3.12 -20.32 -20.48
CA LEU A 104 3.82 -21.00 -21.57
C LEU A 104 3.00 -21.07 -22.87
N GLN A 105 1.73 -20.67 -22.82
CA GLN A 105 0.79 -20.84 -23.92
C GLN A 105 0.42 -19.47 -24.51
N PRO A 106 0.29 -19.35 -25.85
CA PRO A 106 -0.13 -18.11 -26.48
C PRO A 106 -1.59 -17.78 -26.14
N ASN A 107 -1.94 -16.48 -26.13
CA ASN A 107 -3.31 -15.97 -26.02
C ASN A 107 -4.12 -16.36 -24.75
N ASN A 108 -3.44 -16.68 -23.64
CA ASN A 108 -4.11 -17.09 -22.39
C ASN A 108 -4.26 -15.97 -21.33
N ALA A 109 -4.21 -14.70 -21.75
CA ALA A 109 -4.51 -13.55 -20.89
C ALA A 109 -5.83 -13.72 -20.11
N GLY A 110 -6.86 -14.25 -20.76
CA GLY A 110 -8.15 -14.52 -20.14
C GLY A 110 -8.09 -15.49 -18.94
N ILE A 111 -7.20 -16.48 -18.96
CA ILE A 111 -7.03 -17.42 -17.83
C ILE A 111 -6.42 -16.69 -16.63
N LEU A 112 -5.37 -15.90 -16.86
CA LEU A 112 -4.69 -15.14 -15.81
C LEU A 112 -5.62 -14.10 -15.19
N ARG A 113 -6.41 -13.38 -16.00
CA ARG A 113 -7.48 -12.49 -15.51
C ARG A 113 -8.57 -13.26 -14.76
N GLY A 114 -8.95 -14.46 -15.23
CA GLY A 114 -9.90 -15.32 -14.52
C GLY A 114 -9.41 -15.76 -13.14
N ILE A 115 -8.10 -15.96 -12.98
CA ILE A 115 -7.49 -16.23 -11.67
C ILE A 115 -7.59 -15.00 -10.76
N TRP A 116 -7.28 -13.80 -11.26
CA TRP A 116 -7.45 -12.55 -10.50
C TRP A 116 -8.89 -12.36 -10.02
N ASN A 117 -9.87 -12.53 -10.91
CA ASN A 117 -11.29 -12.44 -10.56
C ASN A 117 -11.71 -13.47 -9.51
N SER A 118 -11.13 -14.68 -9.57
CA SER A 118 -11.40 -15.73 -8.58
C SER A 118 -10.83 -15.37 -7.21
N ILE A 119 -9.64 -14.75 -7.17
CA ILE A 119 -9.03 -14.24 -5.93
C ILE A 119 -9.88 -13.10 -5.36
N GLU A 120 -10.29 -12.14 -6.17
CA GLU A 120 -11.17 -11.04 -5.75
C GLU A 120 -12.44 -11.57 -5.09
N SER A 121 -13.14 -12.48 -5.78
CA SER A 121 -14.37 -13.09 -5.28
C SER A 121 -14.15 -13.82 -3.96
N MET A 122 -13.07 -14.61 -3.86
CA MET A 122 -12.72 -15.30 -2.61
C MET A 122 -12.54 -14.33 -1.45
N TYR A 123 -11.82 -13.23 -1.66
CA TYR A 123 -11.60 -12.25 -0.60
C TYR A 123 -12.87 -11.50 -0.24
N PHE A 124 -13.74 -11.19 -1.21
CA PHE A 124 -15.03 -10.58 -0.92
C PHE A 124 -15.90 -11.48 -0.04
N ASP A 125 -15.95 -12.79 -0.33
CA ASP A 125 -16.68 -13.77 0.48
C ASP A 125 -16.12 -13.86 1.91
N LEU A 126 -14.79 -13.82 2.08
CA LEU A 126 -14.14 -13.87 3.38
C LEU A 126 -14.42 -12.61 4.22
N ILE A 127 -14.40 -11.46 3.55
CA ILE A 127 -14.70 -10.16 4.13
C ILE A 127 -16.15 -10.14 4.65
N GLU A 128 -17.12 -10.54 3.83
CA GLU A 128 -18.53 -10.55 4.20
C GLU A 128 -18.81 -11.49 5.38
N LYS A 129 -18.11 -12.63 5.44
CA LYS A 129 -18.25 -13.60 6.53
C LYS A 129 -17.46 -13.24 7.80
N LYS A 130 -16.65 -12.17 7.78
CA LYS A 130 -15.77 -11.72 8.89
C LYS A 130 -14.84 -12.81 9.42
N GLU A 131 -14.37 -13.69 8.54
CA GLU A 131 -13.51 -14.82 8.92
C GLU A 131 -12.08 -14.34 9.19
N THR A 132 -11.52 -14.61 10.38
CA THR A 132 -10.16 -14.16 10.73
C THR A 132 -9.18 -14.57 9.63
N SER A 133 -8.40 -13.65 9.09
CA SER A 133 -7.55 -13.91 7.92
C SER A 133 -6.08 -14.17 8.31
N SER A 134 -5.78 -14.40 9.59
CA SER A 134 -4.46 -14.79 10.08
C SER A 134 -3.92 -16.02 9.34
N HIS A 135 -4.78 -17.01 9.09
CA HIS A 135 -4.40 -18.21 8.34
C HIS A 135 -4.13 -17.93 6.84
N TYR A 136 -4.66 -16.84 6.29
CA TYR A 136 -4.36 -16.41 4.92
C TYR A 136 -3.05 -15.63 4.79
N GLU A 137 -2.31 -15.37 5.87
CA GLU A 137 -1.00 -14.72 5.80
C GLU A 137 -0.05 -15.48 4.86
N LYS A 138 0.03 -16.82 5.00
CA LYS A 138 0.80 -17.69 4.09
C LYS A 138 0.30 -17.60 2.64
N PHE A 139 -1.00 -17.43 2.42
CA PHE A 139 -1.54 -17.20 1.07
C PHE A 139 -1.07 -15.86 0.53
N ARG A 140 -1.29 -14.78 1.28
CA ARG A 140 -0.94 -13.41 0.87
C ARG A 140 0.55 -13.28 0.55
N GLU A 141 1.41 -13.77 1.42
CA GLU A 141 2.86 -13.65 1.25
C GLU A 141 3.37 -14.56 0.12
N LYS A 142 3.08 -15.86 0.19
CA LYS A 142 3.70 -16.82 -0.72
C LYS A 142 3.06 -16.83 -2.10
N PHE A 143 1.73 -16.69 -2.20
CA PHE A 143 1.07 -16.75 -3.50
C PHE A 143 1.34 -15.50 -4.32
N PHE A 144 1.05 -14.29 -3.78
CA PHE A 144 1.19 -13.07 -4.56
C PHE A 144 2.64 -12.83 -4.95
N GLU A 145 3.60 -13.05 -4.06
CA GLU A 145 5.02 -12.96 -4.42
C GLU A 145 5.36 -13.92 -5.57
N ARG A 146 4.97 -15.20 -5.47
CA ARG A 146 5.23 -16.20 -6.52
C ARG A 146 4.53 -15.87 -7.83
N PHE A 147 3.31 -15.36 -7.79
CA PHE A 147 2.52 -15.04 -8.98
C PHE A 147 3.05 -13.79 -9.67
N ILE A 148 3.23 -12.69 -8.93
CA ILE A 148 3.79 -11.44 -9.44
C ILE A 148 5.18 -11.67 -10.04
N ASN A 149 6.05 -12.43 -9.35
CA ASN A 149 7.37 -12.76 -9.87
C ASN A 149 7.31 -13.47 -11.24
N ARG A 150 6.35 -14.38 -11.43
CA ARG A 150 6.14 -15.04 -12.72
C ARG A 150 5.66 -14.05 -13.77
N LEU A 151 4.69 -13.19 -13.46
CA LEU A 151 4.19 -12.21 -14.42
C LEU A 151 5.31 -11.28 -14.90
N PHE A 152 6.18 -10.79 -13.99
CA PHE A 152 7.36 -10.02 -14.37
C PHE A 152 8.37 -10.84 -15.20
N THR A 153 8.61 -12.10 -14.85
CA THR A 153 9.56 -12.96 -15.59
C THR A 153 9.11 -13.20 -17.04
N TYR A 154 7.80 -13.27 -17.27
CA TYR A 154 7.20 -13.50 -18.58
C TYR A 154 6.67 -12.22 -19.25
N ASN A 155 7.04 -11.03 -18.75
CA ASN A 155 6.64 -9.72 -19.27
C ASN A 155 5.13 -9.57 -19.52
N LYS A 156 4.31 -9.97 -18.53
CA LYS A 156 2.84 -9.94 -18.58
C LYS A 156 2.30 -8.67 -17.94
N GLU A 157 2.60 -7.51 -18.54
CA GLU A 157 2.31 -6.20 -17.96
C GLU A 157 0.81 -5.94 -17.75
N GLU A 158 -0.03 -6.26 -18.74
CA GLU A 158 -1.49 -6.10 -18.62
C GLU A 158 -2.06 -6.91 -17.44
N GLU A 159 -1.56 -8.13 -17.24
CA GLU A 159 -1.98 -8.97 -16.12
C GLU A 159 -1.45 -8.47 -14.77
N ILE A 160 -0.31 -7.77 -14.74
CA ILE A 160 0.17 -7.09 -13.53
C ILE A 160 -0.77 -5.91 -13.21
N ILE A 161 -1.17 -5.13 -14.21
CA ILE A 161 -2.11 -4.02 -14.05
C ILE A 161 -3.47 -4.52 -13.54
N GLU A 162 -3.99 -5.62 -14.06
CA GLU A 162 -5.21 -6.26 -13.55
C GLU A 162 -5.05 -6.68 -12.08
N GLY A 163 -3.88 -7.22 -11.72
CA GLY A 163 -3.55 -7.56 -10.34
C GLY A 163 -3.58 -6.35 -9.42
N ILE A 164 -3.02 -5.21 -9.85
CA ILE A 164 -3.04 -3.94 -9.10
C ILE A 164 -4.49 -3.51 -8.84
N GLU A 165 -5.35 -3.54 -9.86
CA GLU A 165 -6.77 -3.16 -9.74
C GLU A 165 -7.51 -4.11 -8.79
N THR A 166 -7.29 -5.42 -8.92
CA THR A 166 -7.87 -6.44 -8.04
C THR A 166 -7.49 -6.21 -6.57
N ILE A 167 -6.21 -5.96 -6.28
CA ILE A 167 -5.72 -5.69 -4.92
C ILE A 167 -6.38 -4.42 -4.37
N LYS A 168 -6.45 -3.36 -5.17
CA LYS A 168 -7.12 -2.11 -4.79
C LYS A 168 -8.58 -2.36 -4.42
N ASN A 169 -9.32 -3.11 -5.24
CA ASN A 169 -10.73 -3.41 -5.02
C ASN A 169 -10.96 -4.22 -3.74
N ILE A 170 -10.09 -5.18 -3.42
CA ILE A 170 -10.16 -5.94 -2.17
C ILE A 170 -9.99 -5.02 -0.95
N ILE A 171 -8.97 -4.16 -0.96
CA ILE A 171 -8.76 -3.20 0.13
C ILE A 171 -9.95 -2.25 0.23
N GLN A 172 -10.42 -1.74 -0.92
CA GLN A 172 -11.55 -0.82 -0.98
C GLN A 172 -12.83 -1.45 -0.42
N ASN A 173 -13.14 -2.70 -0.77
CA ASN A 173 -14.31 -3.42 -0.23
C ASN A 173 -14.21 -3.54 1.30
N GLN A 174 -13.05 -3.92 1.81
CA GLN A 174 -12.83 -4.03 3.26
C GLN A 174 -12.99 -2.68 3.98
N VAL A 175 -12.50 -1.60 3.38
CA VAL A 175 -12.50 -0.27 3.99
C VAL A 175 -13.85 0.43 3.85
N LEU A 176 -14.54 0.29 2.72
CA LEU A 176 -15.77 1.04 2.46
C LEU A 176 -17.03 0.31 2.94
N LEU A 177 -17.04 -1.02 2.89
CA LEU A 177 -18.27 -1.80 3.09
C LEU A 177 -18.25 -2.64 4.38
N ASN A 178 -17.08 -3.08 4.85
CA ASN A 178 -16.97 -4.05 5.94
C ASN A 178 -16.07 -3.59 7.10
N MET A 179 -15.99 -2.27 7.30
CA MET A 179 -15.07 -1.67 8.25
C MET A 179 -15.63 -1.64 9.69
N PRO A 180 -14.84 -1.94 10.74
CA PRO A 180 -15.27 -1.79 12.14
C PRO A 180 -15.50 -0.31 12.48
N GLU A 181 -16.16 0.01 13.59
CA GLU A 181 -16.38 1.41 14.01
C GLU A 181 -15.05 2.15 14.30
N ASP A 182 -15.01 3.46 14.05
CA ASP A 182 -13.79 4.31 14.14
C ASP A 182 -13.15 4.25 15.54
N LYS A 183 -13.96 4.10 16.59
CA LYS A 183 -13.51 3.95 17.98
C LYS A 183 -12.80 2.61 18.25
N LYS A 184 -13.16 1.53 17.54
CA LYS A 184 -12.56 0.19 17.73
C LYS A 184 -11.14 0.09 17.14
N ILE A 185 -10.77 1.00 16.23
CA ILE A 185 -9.47 1.00 15.53
C ILE A 185 -8.33 1.55 16.40
N ILE A 186 -8.66 2.42 17.36
CA ILE A 186 -7.69 3.09 18.24
C ILE A 186 -6.87 2.07 19.07
N HIS A 187 -7.51 1.01 19.56
CA HIS A 187 -6.89 -0.02 20.41
C HIS A 187 -5.95 -0.98 19.69
N LEU A 188 -6.24 -1.30 18.44
CA LEU A 188 -5.52 -2.32 17.66
C LEU A 188 -4.05 -2.03 17.42
N TYR A 189 -3.69 -0.76 17.46
CA TYR A 189 -2.47 -0.31 16.81
C TYR A 189 -1.46 0.33 17.75
N SER A 190 -1.74 0.41 19.05
CA SER A 190 -1.02 1.39 19.87
C SER A 190 -1.03 2.76 19.16
N PHE A 191 -2.11 3.08 18.43
CA PHE A 191 -2.18 4.18 17.47
C PHE A 191 -1.86 5.52 18.15
N ILE A 192 -2.23 5.60 19.44
CA ILE A 192 -1.89 6.68 20.37
C ILE A 192 -0.39 6.76 20.66
N ASN A 193 0.29 5.63 20.85
CA ASN A 193 1.70 5.57 21.24
C ASN A 193 2.65 5.87 20.07
N GLU A 194 2.29 5.49 18.83
CA GLU A 194 3.13 5.76 17.63
C GLU A 194 2.86 7.13 16.97
N LEU A 195 1.66 7.73 17.16
CA LEU A 195 1.24 8.97 16.47
C LEU A 195 1.08 10.21 17.39
N GLU A 196 1.63 10.18 18.60
CA GLU A 196 1.86 11.24 19.61
C GLU A 196 0.93 11.39 20.84
N PRO A 197 1.48 11.93 21.97
CA PRO A 197 0.79 12.33 23.20
C PRO A 197 -0.26 13.46 23.08
N ASN A 198 -0.56 13.99 21.90
CA ASN A 198 -1.48 15.14 21.76
C ASN A 198 -2.96 14.75 21.90
N PHE A 199 -3.24 13.47 22.11
CA PHE A 199 -4.55 13.01 22.51
C PHE A 199 -4.65 13.14 24.03
N LYS A 200 -5.26 14.22 24.51
CA LYS A 200 -5.78 14.24 25.89
C LYS A 200 -6.63 12.97 26.06
N ASN A 201 -6.24 12.15 27.03
CA ASN A 201 -6.84 10.86 27.37
C ASN A 201 -8.35 10.88 27.17
N PHE A 202 -8.83 10.04 26.24
CA PHE A 202 -10.24 9.66 26.20
C PHE A 202 -10.38 8.50 27.19
N ASP A 203 -10.91 8.80 28.37
CA ASP A 203 -11.06 7.87 29.50
C ASP A 203 -12.24 6.89 29.35
N ASP A 204 -12.75 6.65 28.14
CA ASP A 204 -13.99 5.89 27.96
C ASP A 204 -13.86 4.84 26.86
N TYR A 205 -13.22 3.73 27.21
CA TYR A 205 -13.20 2.54 26.39
C TYR A 205 -13.47 1.30 27.26
N SER A 206 -14.73 0.88 27.28
CA SER A 206 -15.17 -0.41 27.82
C SER A 206 -14.78 -1.55 26.88
N ASP A 207 -14.34 -2.69 27.41
CA ASP A 207 -13.94 -3.93 26.73
C ASP A 207 -14.62 -4.17 25.36
N ILE A 208 -13.87 -4.01 24.27
CA ILE A 208 -14.35 -4.09 22.88
C ILE A 208 -13.90 -5.40 22.21
N GLU A 209 -14.79 -5.99 21.40
CA GLU A 209 -14.57 -7.15 20.53
C GLU A 209 -13.30 -7.05 19.64
N ILE A 210 -12.27 -7.82 20.00
CA ILE A 210 -10.93 -7.84 19.37
C ILE A 210 -10.94 -8.33 17.91
N LYS A 211 -11.88 -9.21 17.53
CA LYS A 211 -11.84 -9.99 16.27
C LYS A 211 -12.10 -9.21 14.98
N ASP A 212 -13.15 -8.37 14.93
CA ASP A 212 -13.50 -7.57 13.73
C ASP A 212 -12.35 -6.63 13.33
N SER A 213 -11.70 -6.14 14.37
CA SER A 213 -10.55 -5.28 14.35
C SER A 213 -9.30 -6.01 13.78
N GLU A 214 -8.98 -7.22 14.25
CA GLU A 214 -7.89 -8.04 13.71
C GLU A 214 -8.10 -8.42 12.24
N HIS A 215 -9.31 -8.84 11.87
CA HIS A 215 -9.64 -9.20 10.49
C HIS A 215 -9.42 -8.03 9.52
N TRP A 216 -9.89 -6.83 9.89
CA TRP A 216 -9.65 -5.63 9.10
C TRP A 216 -8.15 -5.32 8.96
N ARG A 217 -7.38 -5.44 10.04
CA ARG A 217 -5.94 -5.21 10.04
C ARG A 217 -5.23 -6.11 9.03
N GLU A 218 -5.52 -7.41 9.08
CA GLU A 218 -4.85 -8.40 8.25
C GLU A 218 -5.15 -8.24 6.76
N ILE A 219 -6.38 -7.85 6.41
CA ILE A 219 -6.74 -7.59 5.02
C ILE A 219 -6.12 -6.28 4.56
N VAL A 220 -6.29 -5.19 5.31
CA VAL A 220 -5.77 -3.89 4.87
C VAL A 220 -4.24 -3.92 4.83
N ILE A 221 -3.54 -4.26 5.92
CA ILE A 221 -2.07 -4.28 5.91
C ILE A 221 -1.54 -5.31 4.93
N GLY A 222 -2.04 -6.55 5.01
CA GLY A 222 -1.50 -7.67 4.24
C GLY A 222 -1.62 -7.45 2.73
N PHE A 223 -2.72 -6.84 2.27
CA PHE A 223 -2.86 -6.49 0.86
C PHE A 223 -2.07 -5.25 0.47
N PHE A 224 -1.93 -4.27 1.37
CA PHE A 224 -1.05 -3.13 1.13
C PHE A 224 0.38 -3.61 0.84
N ASP A 225 0.85 -4.69 1.46
CA ASP A 225 2.19 -5.23 1.22
C ASP A 225 2.35 -5.90 -0.14
N VAL A 226 1.27 -6.30 -0.80
CA VAL A 226 1.33 -6.74 -2.19
C VAL A 226 1.74 -5.60 -3.12
N PHE A 227 1.29 -4.36 -2.88
CA PHE A 227 1.80 -3.19 -3.61
C PHE A 227 3.31 -3.02 -3.42
N SER A 228 3.85 -3.28 -2.22
CA SER A 228 5.31 -3.23 -1.99
C SER A 228 6.05 -4.22 -2.90
N ILE A 229 5.52 -5.43 -3.08
CA ILE A 229 6.13 -6.45 -3.93
C ILE A 229 6.17 -5.97 -5.38
N ILE A 230 5.02 -5.50 -5.91
CA ILE A 230 4.91 -5.02 -7.29
C ILE A 230 5.84 -3.81 -7.50
N ILE A 231 5.79 -2.81 -6.62
CA ILE A 231 6.59 -1.60 -6.72
C ILE A 231 8.10 -1.92 -6.69
N ASN A 232 8.56 -2.76 -5.76
CA ASN A 232 9.98 -3.16 -5.73
C ASN A 232 10.40 -3.88 -7.02
N LYS A 233 9.53 -4.75 -7.56
CA LYS A 233 9.81 -5.45 -8.82
C LYS A 233 9.88 -4.49 -9.98
N SER A 234 8.94 -3.55 -10.08
CA SER A 234 8.94 -2.47 -11.07
C SER A 234 10.20 -1.62 -10.99
N ILE A 235 10.65 -1.24 -9.79
CA ILE A 235 11.90 -0.50 -9.60
C ILE A 235 13.10 -1.33 -10.07
N THR A 236 13.15 -2.60 -9.70
CA THR A 236 14.26 -3.50 -10.06
C THR A 236 14.32 -3.78 -11.56
N SER A 237 13.17 -3.95 -12.22
CA SER A 237 13.05 -4.15 -13.66
C SER A 237 13.03 -2.85 -14.46
N LYS A 238 13.11 -1.69 -13.80
CA LYS A 238 12.96 -0.35 -14.40
C LYS A 238 11.67 -0.18 -15.22
N ASN A 239 10.58 -0.79 -14.78
CA ASN A 239 9.27 -0.66 -15.41
C ASN A 239 8.49 0.52 -14.80
N LEU A 240 8.58 1.67 -15.46
CA LEU A 240 7.98 2.93 -15.02
C LEU A 240 6.44 2.91 -15.08
N ASP A 241 5.86 2.28 -16.11
CA ASP A 241 4.41 2.29 -16.32
C ASP A 241 3.66 1.53 -15.22
N ILE A 242 4.18 0.37 -14.81
CA ILE A 242 3.62 -0.39 -13.68
C ILE A 242 3.80 0.37 -12.37
N LEU A 243 4.95 1.02 -12.16
CA LEU A 243 5.21 1.83 -10.97
C LEU A 243 4.21 2.98 -10.84
N ASN A 244 4.04 3.76 -11.91
CA ASN A 244 3.10 4.88 -11.96
C ASN A 244 1.65 4.40 -11.81
N THR A 245 1.30 3.25 -12.38
CA THR A 245 -0.02 2.63 -12.20
C THR A 245 -0.27 2.27 -10.74
N CYS A 246 0.71 1.67 -10.04
CA CYS A 246 0.59 1.40 -8.61
C CYS A 246 0.31 2.68 -7.81
N PHE A 247 1.09 3.73 -8.04
CA PHE A 247 0.92 4.99 -7.31
C PHE A 247 -0.43 5.62 -7.58
N LYS A 248 -0.85 5.73 -8.85
CA LYS A 248 -2.16 6.24 -9.21
C LYS A 248 -3.30 5.46 -8.55
N LYS A 249 -3.22 4.13 -8.50
CA LYS A 249 -4.26 3.30 -7.88
C LYS A 249 -4.31 3.43 -6.35
N LEU A 250 -3.17 3.65 -5.71
CA LEU A 250 -3.11 3.98 -4.29
C LEU A 250 -3.72 5.37 -4.01
N GLU A 251 -3.47 6.36 -4.88
CA GLU A 251 -4.08 7.68 -4.79
C GLU A 251 -5.60 7.65 -5.03
N GLU A 252 -6.07 6.93 -6.05
CA GLU A 252 -7.50 6.73 -6.31
C GLU A 252 -8.22 6.12 -5.10
N LEU A 253 -7.60 5.10 -4.46
CA LEU A 253 -8.12 4.48 -3.25
C LEU A 253 -8.24 5.52 -2.12
N SER A 254 -7.19 6.31 -1.90
CA SER A 254 -7.18 7.39 -0.92
C SER A 254 -8.32 8.39 -1.14
N PHE A 255 -8.47 8.87 -2.38
CA PHE A 255 -9.47 9.86 -2.76
C PHE A 255 -10.90 9.35 -2.49
N GLN A 256 -11.17 8.09 -2.86
CA GLN A 256 -12.49 7.48 -2.65
C GLN A 256 -12.82 7.30 -1.17
N ILE A 257 -11.82 6.95 -0.35
CA ILE A 257 -11.95 6.84 1.10
C ILE A 257 -12.30 8.18 1.73
N TYR A 258 -11.61 9.25 1.32
CA TYR A 258 -11.88 10.61 1.77
C TYR A 258 -13.33 11.03 1.44
N LEU A 259 -13.76 10.85 0.19
CA LEU A 259 -15.10 11.22 -0.26
C LEU A 259 -16.25 10.49 0.46
N LYS A 260 -15.98 9.31 1.00
CA LYS A 260 -17.00 8.49 1.68
C LYS A 260 -17.13 8.78 3.18
N GLU A 261 -16.34 9.71 3.72
CA GLU A 261 -16.39 10.13 5.13
C GLU A 261 -16.35 8.95 6.12
N ILE A 262 -15.52 7.94 5.83
CA ILE A 262 -15.55 6.63 6.53
C ILE A 262 -15.24 6.68 8.04
N GLY A 263 -14.82 7.83 8.56
CA GLY A 263 -14.38 8.06 9.94
C GLY A 263 -12.97 8.64 9.99
N LYS A 264 -12.69 9.41 11.05
CA LYS A 264 -11.48 10.24 11.13
C LYS A 264 -10.22 9.40 11.31
N TYR A 265 -10.22 8.46 12.25
CA TYR A 265 -9.02 7.64 12.56
C TYR A 265 -8.72 6.63 11.45
N LYS A 266 -9.77 6.08 10.87
CA LYS A 266 -9.76 5.22 9.69
C LYS A 266 -9.10 5.85 8.48
N SER A 267 -9.62 7.01 8.09
CA SER A 267 -9.10 7.78 6.96
C SER A 267 -7.64 8.14 7.22
N THR A 268 -7.36 8.66 8.42
CA THR A 268 -6.01 8.96 8.93
C THR A 268 -5.03 7.78 8.76
N PHE A 269 -5.38 6.56 9.19
CA PHE A 269 -4.49 5.39 9.06
C PHE A 269 -4.15 5.08 7.60
N LEU A 270 -5.16 4.98 6.74
CA LEU A 270 -4.98 4.60 5.34
C LEU A 270 -4.15 5.63 4.59
N HIS A 271 -4.45 6.90 4.85
CA HIS A 271 -3.71 8.02 4.35
C HIS A 271 -2.21 7.98 4.72
N ILE A 272 -1.88 7.72 6.00
CA ILE A 272 -0.49 7.56 6.45
C ILE A 272 0.19 6.38 5.74
N LYS A 273 -0.51 5.24 5.63
CA LYS A 273 0.04 4.04 4.98
C LYS A 273 0.34 4.29 3.50
N ILE A 274 -0.59 4.90 2.77
CA ILE A 274 -0.44 5.26 1.35
C ILE A 274 0.72 6.26 1.19
N ALA A 275 0.71 7.35 1.95
CA ALA A 275 1.74 8.39 1.87
C ALA A 275 3.14 7.84 2.16
N THR A 276 3.26 7.00 3.20
CA THR A 276 4.53 6.34 3.56
C THR A 276 5.02 5.47 2.41
N LYS A 277 4.14 4.64 1.83
CA LYS A 277 4.49 3.71 0.76
C LYS A 277 4.94 4.46 -0.50
N ILE A 278 4.17 5.46 -0.93
CA ILE A 278 4.52 6.30 -2.09
C ILE A 278 5.85 7.02 -1.86
N SER A 279 6.05 7.64 -0.68
CA SER A 279 7.27 8.38 -0.37
C SER A 279 8.51 7.47 -0.35
N ASP A 280 8.46 6.37 0.40
CA ASP A 280 9.59 5.45 0.54
C ASP A 280 10.01 4.85 -0.81
N TYR A 281 9.03 4.51 -1.67
CA TYR A 281 9.33 3.97 -3.00
C TYR A 281 9.70 5.01 -4.04
N THR A 282 9.20 6.24 -3.92
CA THR A 282 9.67 7.35 -4.75
C THR A 282 11.15 7.61 -4.51
N TYR A 283 11.58 7.66 -3.24
CA TYR A 283 13.00 7.76 -2.90
C TYR A 283 13.81 6.63 -3.54
N ARG A 284 13.38 5.37 -3.38
CA ARG A 284 14.07 4.21 -3.98
C ARG A 284 14.13 4.26 -5.50
N ALA A 285 13.07 4.70 -6.17
CA ALA A 285 13.03 4.81 -7.61
C ALA A 285 14.05 5.85 -8.14
N PHE A 286 14.17 7.00 -7.46
CA PHE A 286 15.22 7.99 -7.75
C PHE A 286 16.63 7.46 -7.46
N GLU A 287 16.83 6.81 -6.32
CA GLU A 287 18.10 6.18 -5.95
C GLU A 287 18.57 5.16 -7.01
N LYS A 288 17.64 4.40 -7.58
CA LYS A 288 17.90 3.40 -8.62
C LYS A 288 17.90 3.94 -10.05
N ASN A 289 17.69 5.25 -10.24
CA ASN A 289 17.57 5.90 -11.55
C ASN A 289 16.49 5.24 -12.44
N VAL A 290 15.35 4.90 -11.84
CA VAL A 290 14.17 4.42 -12.56
C VAL A 290 13.40 5.59 -13.14
N PHE A 291 13.28 6.67 -12.37
CA PHE A 291 12.68 7.91 -12.84
C PHE A 291 13.66 8.73 -13.67
N GLU A 292 13.16 9.24 -14.79
CA GLU A 292 13.84 10.27 -15.57
C GLU A 292 13.49 11.65 -15.02
N GLU A 293 14.53 12.44 -14.77
CA GLU A 293 14.42 13.79 -14.26
C GLU A 293 13.52 14.64 -15.20
N GLY A 294 12.46 15.24 -14.65
CA GLY A 294 11.59 16.19 -15.32
C GLY A 294 10.22 15.68 -15.79
N ILE A 295 10.09 14.40 -16.13
CA ILE A 295 8.85 13.83 -16.67
C ILE A 295 8.03 13.17 -15.56
N ASP A 296 8.69 12.36 -14.73
CA ASP A 296 8.01 11.49 -13.76
C ASP A 296 7.59 12.21 -12.48
N ALA A 297 8.39 13.22 -12.09
CA ALA A 297 8.23 13.99 -10.87
C ALA A 297 6.90 14.77 -10.77
N LYS A 298 6.22 15.05 -11.88
CA LYS A 298 4.96 15.81 -11.92
C LYS A 298 3.76 15.07 -11.30
N ASN A 299 3.79 13.74 -11.28
CA ASN A 299 2.57 12.94 -11.09
C ASN A 299 2.53 12.14 -9.79
N THR A 300 3.55 12.21 -8.95
CA THR A 300 3.80 11.14 -7.96
C THR A 300 3.42 11.48 -6.51
N LEU A 301 3.26 12.76 -6.15
CA LEU A 301 3.08 13.15 -4.74
C LEU A 301 2.20 14.37 -4.41
N PRO A 302 1.95 15.37 -5.29
CA PRO A 302 1.30 16.59 -4.83
C PRO A 302 -0.16 16.40 -4.39
N LEU A 303 -0.98 15.63 -5.11
CA LEU A 303 -2.42 15.54 -4.86
C LEU A 303 -2.77 14.87 -3.53
N HIS A 304 -2.08 13.79 -3.16
CA HIS A 304 -2.33 13.05 -1.92
C HIS A 304 -1.92 13.84 -0.68
N LEU A 305 -0.75 14.50 -0.75
CA LEU A 305 -0.28 15.38 0.31
C LEU A 305 -1.21 16.59 0.49
N GLU A 306 -1.63 17.18 -0.63
CA GLU A 306 -2.56 18.31 -0.64
C GLU A 306 -3.90 17.95 0.01
N MET A 307 -4.51 16.83 -0.37
CA MET A 307 -5.78 16.41 0.23
C MET A 307 -5.70 16.16 1.73
N LEU A 308 -4.60 15.56 2.17
CA LEU A 308 -4.39 15.18 3.55
C LEU A 308 -4.14 16.34 4.49
N ILE A 309 -3.44 17.35 3.98
CA ILE A 309 -3.18 18.54 4.76
C ILE A 309 -4.41 19.47 4.72
N LYS A 310 -5.19 19.47 3.61
CA LYS A 310 -6.45 20.22 3.49
C LYS A 310 -7.51 19.77 4.49
N SER A 311 -7.58 18.47 4.79
CA SER A 311 -8.58 17.92 5.72
C SER A 311 -8.26 18.16 7.20
N GLU A 312 -7.14 18.83 7.52
CA GLU A 312 -6.64 19.06 8.89
C GLU A 312 -6.60 17.79 9.74
N GLU A 313 -6.52 16.63 9.09
CA GLU A 313 -6.66 15.35 9.75
C GLU A 313 -5.52 15.13 10.72
N ILE A 314 -5.80 14.30 11.73
CA ILE A 314 -4.86 13.88 12.77
C ILE A 314 -3.53 13.35 12.17
N SER A 315 -3.57 12.83 10.93
CA SER A 315 -2.47 12.28 10.14
C SER A 315 -1.51 13.30 9.54
N SER A 316 -1.91 14.57 9.45
CA SER A 316 -1.20 15.59 8.66
C SER A 316 0.28 15.71 9.03
N ARG A 317 0.61 15.57 10.33
CA ARG A 317 1.99 15.67 10.81
C ARG A 317 2.87 14.51 10.34
N THR A 318 2.42 13.27 10.50
CA THR A 318 3.19 12.07 10.12
C THR A 318 3.38 12.00 8.61
N VAL A 319 2.34 12.34 7.86
CA VAL A 319 2.37 12.42 6.39
C VAL A 319 3.34 13.51 5.94
N LEU A 320 3.30 14.68 6.59
CA LEU A 320 4.24 15.76 6.33
C LEU A 320 5.69 15.36 6.62
N GLN A 321 5.96 14.72 7.77
CA GLN A 321 7.30 14.23 8.10
C GLN A 321 7.81 13.28 7.01
N LYS A 322 6.96 12.38 6.49
CA LYS A 322 7.33 11.51 5.36
C LYS A 322 7.70 12.29 4.10
N TYR A 323 6.96 13.35 3.80
CA TYR A 323 7.30 14.23 2.69
C TYR A 323 8.60 15.02 2.92
N CYS A 324 8.79 15.60 4.10
CA CYS A 324 10.03 16.28 4.48
C CYS A 324 11.22 15.31 4.36
N TYR A 325 11.10 14.08 4.86
CA TYR A 325 12.13 13.05 4.71
C TYR A 325 12.44 12.75 3.26
N LEU A 326 11.41 12.59 2.41
CA LEU A 326 11.63 12.37 0.98
C LEU A 326 12.47 13.49 0.37
N LEU A 327 12.10 14.76 0.59
CA LEU A 327 12.86 15.91 0.08
C LEU A 327 14.30 15.95 0.61
N ILE A 328 14.47 15.74 1.91
CA ILE A 328 15.79 15.71 2.56
C ILE A 328 16.65 14.57 1.98
N TYR A 329 16.08 13.39 1.78
CA TYR A 329 16.82 12.24 1.26
C TYR A 329 17.15 12.38 -0.22
N LEU A 330 16.23 12.89 -1.04
CA LEU A 330 16.51 13.22 -2.44
C LEU A 330 17.62 14.25 -2.57
N GLN A 331 17.64 15.27 -1.70
CA GLN A 331 18.73 16.23 -1.65
C GLN A 331 20.07 15.57 -1.32
N LYS A 332 20.11 14.65 -0.34
CA LYS A 332 21.33 13.94 0.06
C LYS A 332 21.95 13.11 -1.07
N ILE A 333 21.12 12.60 -1.97
CA ILE A 333 21.59 11.83 -3.15
C ILE A 333 21.70 12.69 -4.42
N ASN A 334 21.55 14.02 -4.32
CA ASN A 334 21.54 14.96 -5.43
C ASN A 334 20.53 14.59 -6.54
N LYS A 335 19.37 14.05 -6.14
CA LYS A 335 18.24 13.71 -7.03
C LYS A 335 17.02 14.59 -6.79
N LEU A 336 17.18 15.67 -6.03
CA LEU A 336 16.13 16.65 -5.86
C LEU A 336 15.99 17.47 -7.15
N ASP A 337 15.02 17.09 -7.97
CA ASP A 337 14.77 17.65 -9.29
C ASP A 337 13.96 18.97 -9.21
N ARG A 338 14.32 19.92 -10.08
CA ARG A 338 13.59 21.16 -10.33
C ARG A 338 12.12 20.97 -10.70
N TRP A 339 11.74 19.86 -11.32
CA TRP A 339 10.36 19.51 -11.65
C TRP A 339 9.65 18.73 -10.53
N PHE A 340 10.39 18.12 -9.61
CA PHE A 340 9.81 17.61 -8.37
C PHE A 340 9.43 18.79 -7.45
N ILE A 341 10.22 19.87 -7.47
CA ILE A 341 9.95 21.12 -6.75
C ILE A 341 9.00 22.05 -7.55
N GLY A 342 9.08 22.07 -8.88
CA GLY A 342 8.41 23.02 -9.78
C GLY A 342 7.38 22.44 -10.75
N GLY A 343 7.21 21.12 -10.79
CA GLY A 343 6.14 20.40 -11.48
C GLY A 343 4.95 20.08 -10.58
N ILE A 344 5.16 20.06 -9.27
CA ILE A 344 4.18 20.61 -8.32
C ILE A 344 4.11 22.08 -8.72
N LYS A 345 3.00 22.58 -9.26
CA LYS A 345 2.86 24.05 -9.34
C LYS A 345 3.00 24.50 -7.89
N MET A 346 4.07 25.19 -7.54
CA MET A 346 4.24 25.71 -6.19
C MET A 346 3.01 26.55 -5.81
N ASN A 347 2.34 27.17 -6.79
CA ASN A 347 1.00 27.75 -6.63
C ASN A 347 -0.04 26.78 -6.04
N ASP A 348 -0.09 25.51 -6.39
CA ASP A 348 -1.02 24.54 -5.80
C ASP A 348 -0.66 24.22 -4.33
N PHE A 349 0.62 24.32 -3.96
CA PHE A 349 1.06 24.28 -2.56
C PHE A 349 0.89 25.64 -1.84
N MET A 350 0.74 26.75 -2.57
CA MET A 350 0.91 28.12 -2.06
C MET A 350 -0.31 29.04 -2.17
N VAL A 351 -1.37 28.68 -2.89
CA VAL A 351 -2.52 29.58 -3.16
C VAL A 351 -3.38 29.87 -1.93
N SER A 352 -3.19 29.18 -0.81
CA SER A 352 -3.66 29.67 0.49
C SER A 352 -2.77 29.13 1.59
N GLU A 353 -2.04 29.98 2.33
CA GLU A 353 -1.33 29.57 3.57
C GLU A 353 -0.79 28.12 3.59
N GLY A 354 0.02 27.75 2.59
CA GLY A 354 0.37 26.37 2.27
C GLY A 354 0.75 25.49 3.46
N GLU A 355 -0.21 24.74 3.98
CA GLU A 355 -0.13 23.35 4.45
C GLU A 355 1.09 22.96 5.32
N LEU A 356 2.30 22.87 4.74
CA LEU A 356 3.57 22.68 5.49
C LEU A 356 3.84 23.84 6.47
N GLY A 357 3.57 25.08 6.06
CA GLY A 357 3.64 26.26 6.92
C GLY A 357 2.63 26.22 8.05
N ARG A 358 1.41 25.74 7.79
CA ARG A 358 0.38 25.60 8.82
C ARG A 358 0.77 24.58 9.89
N ILE A 359 1.27 23.41 9.48
CA ILE A 359 1.71 22.36 10.40
C ILE A 359 2.97 22.77 11.15
N ALA A 360 3.96 23.38 10.48
CA ALA A 360 5.16 23.88 11.14
C ALA A 360 4.82 24.90 12.24
N ARG A 361 3.87 25.83 11.98
CA ARG A 361 3.37 26.74 13.02
C ARG A 361 2.70 26.01 14.18
N ARG A 362 1.85 25.01 13.91
CA ARG A 362 1.23 24.17 14.97
C ARG A 362 2.31 23.46 15.81
N CYS A 363 3.34 22.92 15.17
CA CYS A 363 4.46 22.29 15.88
C CYS A 363 5.26 23.31 16.70
N ALA A 364 5.43 24.54 16.20
CA ALA A 364 6.06 25.61 16.96
C ALA A 364 5.24 26.02 18.20
N TYR A 365 3.91 26.12 18.09
CA TYR A 365 3.04 26.39 19.24
C TYR A 365 3.10 25.29 20.31
N ALA A 366 3.22 24.03 19.88
CA ALA A 366 3.25 22.86 20.74
C ALA A 366 4.68 22.35 21.04
N TYR A 367 5.71 23.14 20.76
CA TYR A 367 7.12 22.70 20.77
C TYR A 367 7.57 22.09 22.11
N ASN A 368 7.05 22.63 23.22
CA ASN A 368 7.40 22.19 24.57
C ASN A 368 6.64 20.93 25.00
N GLU A 369 5.67 20.44 24.23
CA GLU A 369 4.82 19.32 24.66
C GLU A 369 5.54 17.98 24.55
N ASN A 370 6.25 17.70 23.45
CA ASN A 370 7.00 16.44 23.30
C ASN A 370 8.07 16.47 22.17
N LYS A 371 8.99 15.48 22.19
CA LYS A 371 10.12 15.36 21.24
C LYS A 371 9.69 15.09 19.79
N ASN A 372 8.57 14.41 19.55
CA ASN A 372 8.12 14.12 18.19
C ASN A 372 7.66 15.39 17.47
N ILE A 373 7.06 16.34 18.20
CA ILE A 373 6.71 17.68 17.69
C ILE A 373 7.98 18.45 17.33
N GLN A 374 8.99 18.39 18.20
CA GLN A 374 10.28 19.04 17.96
C GLN A 374 10.94 18.49 16.69
N ASN A 375 11.00 17.16 16.54
CA ASN A 375 11.51 16.52 15.33
C ASN A 375 10.73 16.93 14.08
N CYS A 376 9.39 16.99 14.16
CA CYS A 376 8.57 17.46 13.04
C CYS A 376 8.91 18.89 12.63
N LEU A 377 9.08 19.77 13.61
CA LEU A 377 9.43 21.16 13.34
C LEU A 377 10.82 21.24 12.71
N ASP A 378 11.78 20.48 13.22
CA ASP A 378 13.14 20.42 12.66
C ASP A 378 13.16 19.92 11.21
N ASP A 379 12.37 18.88 10.90
CA ASP A 379 12.22 18.37 9.53
C ASP A 379 11.59 19.42 8.58
N CYS A 380 10.61 20.19 9.06
CA CYS A 380 10.03 21.30 8.29
C CYS A 380 11.06 22.41 8.04
N ILE A 381 11.82 22.81 9.07
CA ILE A 381 12.86 23.84 8.96
C ILE A 381 13.94 23.40 7.99
N GLU A 382 14.42 22.16 8.09
CA GLU A 382 15.45 21.63 7.19
C GLU A 382 14.93 21.60 5.74
N THR A 383 13.67 21.22 5.54
CA THR A 383 13.02 21.27 4.23
C THR A 383 13.02 22.69 3.66
N TYR A 384 12.66 23.70 4.45
CA TYR A 384 12.73 25.11 4.03
C TYR A 384 14.15 25.57 3.69
N VAL A 385 15.16 25.11 4.44
CA VAL A 385 16.57 25.43 4.18
C VAL A 385 17.05 24.80 2.87
N ILE A 386 16.65 23.57 2.57
CA ILE A 386 16.93 22.92 1.29
C ILE A 386 16.28 23.70 0.14
N LEU A 387 14.99 24.04 0.27
CA LEU A 387 14.27 24.82 -0.74
C LEU A 387 14.91 26.20 -0.95
N LYS A 388 15.31 26.88 0.12
CA LYS A 388 16.05 28.16 0.06
C LYS A 388 17.30 28.03 -0.81
N LYS A 389 18.18 27.07 -0.50
CA LYS A 389 19.43 26.83 -1.24
C LYS A 389 19.18 26.50 -2.72
N TYR A 390 18.13 25.71 -2.96
CA TYR A 390 17.71 25.38 -4.30
C TYR A 390 17.33 26.65 -5.09
N TYR A 391 16.44 27.49 -4.58
CA TYR A 391 16.03 28.71 -5.27
C TYR A 391 17.18 29.70 -5.51
N GLU A 392 18.10 29.83 -4.55
CA GLU A 392 19.33 30.64 -4.72
C GLU A 392 20.26 30.14 -5.84
N SER A 393 20.19 28.85 -6.16
CA SER A 393 21.01 28.20 -7.20
C SER A 393 20.35 28.26 -8.58
N TYR A 394 19.02 28.47 -8.65
CA TYR A 394 18.23 28.45 -9.87
C TYR A 394 17.42 29.76 -10.03
N LYS A 395 18.13 30.83 -10.40
CA LYS A 395 17.66 32.24 -10.48
C LYS A 395 16.47 32.55 -11.42
N ASN A 396 15.86 31.57 -12.07
CA ASN A 396 14.75 31.81 -13.00
C ASN A 396 13.47 32.13 -12.21
N ASP A 397 12.90 33.34 -12.33
CA ASP A 397 11.55 33.84 -11.98
C ASP A 397 10.87 33.37 -10.66
N ASN A 398 11.59 32.72 -9.75
CA ASN A 398 11.05 32.11 -8.52
C ASN A 398 11.30 32.97 -7.27
N PHE A 399 11.62 34.25 -7.43
CA PHE A 399 11.95 35.13 -6.29
C PHE A 399 10.78 35.26 -5.31
N ASP A 400 9.54 35.28 -5.80
CA ASP A 400 8.36 35.35 -4.94
C ASP A 400 8.25 34.09 -4.06
N LEU A 401 8.51 32.91 -4.62
CA LEU A 401 8.55 31.64 -3.89
C LEU A 401 9.67 31.61 -2.84
N TYR A 402 10.83 32.15 -3.21
CA TYR A 402 11.98 32.30 -2.32
C TYR A 402 11.66 33.19 -1.12
N ILE A 403 10.99 34.33 -1.33
CA ILE A 403 10.57 35.22 -0.24
C ILE A 403 9.50 34.58 0.66
N VAL A 404 8.55 33.82 0.11
CA VAL A 404 7.58 33.10 0.95
C VAL A 404 8.27 32.16 1.93
N ILE A 405 9.35 31.48 1.56
CA ILE A 405 10.11 30.64 2.51
C ILE A 405 10.64 31.47 3.67
N LYS A 406 11.20 32.66 3.39
CA LYS A 406 11.67 33.59 4.43
C LYS A 406 10.55 33.95 5.39
N GLU A 407 9.38 34.29 4.88
CA GLU A 407 8.20 34.61 5.69
C GLU A 407 7.78 33.43 6.58
N ARG A 408 7.81 32.19 6.07
CA ARG A 408 7.47 30.99 6.85
C ARG A 408 8.45 30.73 7.99
N ILE A 409 9.75 30.80 7.73
CA ILE A 409 10.79 30.65 8.76
C ILE A 409 10.63 31.76 9.83
N SER A 410 10.32 32.99 9.39
CA SER A 410 10.12 34.13 10.29
C SER A 410 8.90 33.95 11.19
N ALA A 411 7.78 33.46 10.66
CA ALA A 411 6.58 33.15 11.44
C ALA A 411 6.82 32.05 12.48
N ILE A 412 7.62 31.03 12.16
CA ILE A 412 8.02 29.98 13.11
C ILE A 412 8.82 30.60 14.26
N LEU A 413 9.83 31.41 13.95
CA LEU A 413 10.66 32.08 14.97
C LEU A 413 9.79 32.96 15.89
N GLU A 414 8.87 33.74 15.33
CA GLU A 414 7.96 34.58 16.11
C GLU A 414 7.12 33.77 17.10
N ILE A 415 6.59 32.62 16.67
CA ILE A 415 5.80 31.72 17.53
C ILE A 415 6.68 31.14 18.64
N LEU A 416 7.88 30.63 18.32
CA LEU A 416 8.79 30.05 19.31
C LEU A 416 9.18 31.08 20.39
N LEU A 417 9.42 32.34 19.99
CA LEU A 417 9.68 33.44 20.92
C LEU A 417 8.47 33.75 21.79
N LYS A 418 7.25 33.82 21.23
CA LYS A 418 6.01 34.04 21.99
C LYS A 418 5.71 32.90 22.98
N CYS A 419 6.05 31.67 22.62
CA CYS A 419 5.88 30.48 23.46
C CYS A 419 7.01 30.30 24.49
N ASN A 420 7.94 31.26 24.61
CA ASN A 420 9.08 31.21 25.53
C ASN A 420 9.92 29.92 25.42
N VAL A 421 10.18 29.47 24.18
CA VAL A 421 11.01 28.27 23.95
C VAL A 421 12.48 28.57 24.28
N GLU A 422 13.03 27.88 25.28
CA GLU A 422 14.41 28.07 25.79
C GLU A 422 15.50 27.45 24.89
N ASN A 423 15.16 26.89 23.73
CA ASN A 423 16.14 26.32 22.80
C ASN A 423 16.86 27.43 22.01
N GLU A 424 17.85 28.07 22.64
CA GLU A 424 18.65 29.15 22.03
C GLU A 424 19.34 28.73 20.74
N LYS A 425 19.76 27.46 20.60
CA LYS A 425 20.38 26.96 19.38
C LYS A 425 19.42 26.96 18.20
N LEU A 426 18.16 26.58 18.43
CA LEU A 426 17.13 26.56 17.39
C LEU A 426 16.77 27.99 16.96
N THR A 427 16.55 28.89 17.93
CA THR A 427 16.19 30.28 17.63
C THR A 427 17.31 31.01 16.89
N GLU A 428 18.57 30.79 17.28
CA GLU A 428 19.73 31.36 16.60
C GLU A 428 19.93 30.78 15.19
N ARG A 429 19.71 29.47 15.01
CA ARG A 429 19.69 28.84 13.67
C ARG A 429 18.66 29.52 12.77
N LEU A 430 17.45 29.77 13.26
CA LEU A 430 16.38 30.41 12.49
C LEU A 430 16.72 31.85 12.12
N LYS A 431 17.24 32.65 13.06
CA LYS A 431 17.71 34.03 12.76
C LYS A 431 18.77 34.03 11.67
N THR A 432 19.79 33.19 11.81
CA THR A 432 20.86 33.03 10.81
C THR A 432 20.29 32.66 9.43
N GLN A 433 19.30 31.76 9.39
CA GLN A 433 18.65 31.40 8.12
C GLN A 433 17.90 32.58 7.50
N ILE A 434 17.17 33.38 8.29
CA ILE A 434 16.41 34.55 7.83
C ILE A 434 17.32 35.66 7.32
N GLU A 435 18.40 35.95 8.06
CA GLU A 435 19.40 36.97 7.69
C GLU A 435 20.13 36.61 6.41
N GLY A 436 20.40 35.32 6.20
CA GLY A 436 21.07 34.85 4.99
C GLY A 436 20.19 34.82 3.73
N PHE A 437 18.99 35.40 3.71
CA PHE A 437 18.20 35.52 2.48
C PHE A 437 18.67 36.72 1.65
N LYS A 438 18.86 36.50 0.34
CA LYS A 438 19.26 37.51 -0.63
C LYS A 438 18.09 38.46 -0.95
N ASN A 439 18.40 39.72 -1.21
CA ASN A 439 17.41 40.66 -1.74
C ASN A 439 17.21 40.43 -3.24
N LYS A 440 16.20 41.05 -3.85
CA LYS A 440 15.87 40.83 -5.27
C LYS A 440 17.03 41.12 -6.22
N GLU A 441 17.88 42.08 -5.87
CA GLU A 441 19.07 42.47 -6.64
C GLU A 441 20.22 41.47 -6.51
N ASP A 442 20.32 40.81 -5.35
CA ASP A 442 21.38 39.84 -5.03
C ASP A 442 21.00 38.39 -5.37
N TYR A 443 19.68 38.12 -5.48
CA TYR A 443 19.09 36.83 -5.79
C TYR A 443 19.55 36.31 -7.13
#